data_AF-A0A2D5INF1-F1
#
_entry.id   AF-A0A2D5INF1-F1
#
_cell.length_a   1.000
_cell.length_b   1.000
_cell.length_c   1.000
_cell.angle_alpha   90.00
_cell.angle_beta   90.00
_cell.angle_gamma   90.00
#
_symmetry.space_group_name_H-M   'P 1'
#
loop_
_entity.id
_entity.type
_entity.pdbx_description
1 polymer ?
#
loop_
_entity_poly.entity_id
_entity_poly.type
_entity_poly.pdbx_seq_one_letter_code
_entity_poly.pdbx_strand_id
1 'polypeptide(L)'
;MTPRDSIDQGPHRLPGNRTSIETDSKPRSDADRTGEVASGHPHAMVSIRWKDAESQGGPGWEDCEEMLEFARRPLTTVHTIGLLVHADEEQIAVTDTMTTDQMGGITKIPRGWIEKIEYLHAAGAFDDDRIDPPISKDSIDGRDARNVG
;
A
#
# COMPACT_ATOMS: atom_id res chain seq x y z
N MET A 1 54.42 -17.76 32.07
CA MET A 1 54.35 -19.16 32.57
C MET A 1 53.58 -19.08 33.89
N THR A 2 52.27 -19.36 34.02
CA THR A 2 51.22 -20.01 33.21
C THR A 2 49.91 -19.19 33.31
N PRO A 3 48.96 -19.31 32.35
CA PRO A 3 47.65 -18.63 32.39
C PRO A 3 46.64 -19.40 33.25
N ARG A 4 45.64 -18.70 33.80
CA ARG A 4 44.47 -19.33 34.46
C ARG A 4 43.37 -19.58 33.45
N ASP A 5 42.83 -20.79 33.53
CA ASP A 5 41.89 -21.40 32.61
C ASP A 5 40.51 -20.73 32.55
N SER A 6 39.95 -20.92 31.36
CA SER A 6 38.62 -20.60 30.84
C SER A 6 37.47 -21.22 31.64
N ILE A 7 36.36 -20.49 31.79
CA ILE A 7 35.02 -21.10 31.79
C ILE A 7 34.09 -20.23 30.92
N ASP A 8 33.92 -20.71 29.70
CA ASP A 8 32.87 -20.42 28.74
C ASP A 8 31.49 -20.69 29.35
N GLN A 9 30.66 -19.64 29.50
CA GLN A 9 29.24 -19.78 29.81
C GLN A 9 28.42 -19.46 28.56
N GLY A 10 28.15 -20.50 27.78
CA GLY A 10 27.17 -20.45 26.70
C GLY A 10 25.75 -20.12 27.22
N PRO A 11 24.88 -19.56 26.36
CA PRO A 11 23.59 -19.06 26.79
C PRO A 11 22.63 -20.18 27.21
N HIS A 12 22.03 -19.97 28.38
CA HIS A 12 21.02 -20.81 29.03
C HIS A 12 19.87 -21.20 28.08
N ARG A 13 19.68 -22.52 27.88
CA ARG A 13 18.45 -23.07 27.28
C ARG A 13 17.31 -23.01 28.30
N LEU A 14 16.24 -22.28 27.98
CA LEU A 14 14.97 -22.33 28.70
C LEU A 14 14.20 -23.62 28.34
N PRO A 15 13.46 -24.22 29.30
CA PRO A 15 12.75 -25.48 29.08
C PRO A 15 11.55 -25.29 28.16
N GLY A 16 11.39 -26.24 27.23
CA GLY A 16 10.31 -26.26 26.26
C GLY A 16 8.95 -26.57 26.88
N ASN A 17 7.95 -25.79 26.48
CA ASN A 17 6.55 -26.16 26.58
C ASN A 17 6.01 -26.46 25.18
N ARG A 18 5.96 -27.76 24.83
CA ARG A 18 5.10 -28.26 23.75
C ARG A 18 3.71 -28.45 24.32
N THR A 19 2.75 -27.65 23.87
CA THR A 19 1.33 -27.99 23.94
C THR A 19 0.77 -27.91 22.53
N SER A 20 0.35 -29.06 22.01
CA SER A 20 -0.41 -29.18 20.78
C SER A 20 -1.80 -28.60 21.04
N ILE A 21 -2.24 -27.63 20.24
CA ILE A 21 -3.63 -27.21 20.18
C ILE A 21 -4.09 -27.45 18.75
N GLU A 22 -4.84 -28.54 18.58
CA GLU A 22 -5.65 -28.80 17.40
C GLU A 22 -6.83 -27.84 17.32
N THR A 23 -7.24 -27.61 16.08
CA THR A 23 -8.09 -26.58 15.52
C THR A 23 -9.53 -26.62 16.03
N ASP A 24 -10.10 -25.45 16.35
CA ASP A 24 -11.55 -25.25 16.31
C ASP A 24 -11.87 -23.98 15.51
N SER A 25 -12.21 -24.19 14.24
CA SER A 25 -12.54 -23.17 13.25
C SER A 25 -13.91 -22.56 13.55
N LYS A 26 -13.94 -21.52 14.39
CA LYS A 26 -15.10 -20.61 14.44
C LYS A 26 -15.08 -19.67 13.23
N PRO A 27 -16.24 -19.37 12.60
CA PRO A 27 -16.31 -18.41 11.53
C PRO A 27 -15.95 -17.02 12.07
N ARG A 28 -14.84 -16.46 11.60
CA ARG A 28 -14.41 -15.11 11.93
C ARG A 28 -15.45 -14.12 11.38
N SER A 29 -15.98 -13.28 12.27
CA SER A 29 -16.91 -12.20 11.96
C SER A 29 -16.31 -11.21 10.95
N ASP A 30 -17.17 -10.51 10.20
CA ASP A 30 -16.94 -9.55 9.09
C ASP A 30 -15.87 -8.45 9.22
N ALA A 31 -14.97 -8.50 10.20
CA ALA A 31 -13.85 -7.58 10.39
C ALA A 31 -12.59 -7.93 9.55
N ASP A 32 -12.60 -9.04 8.80
CA ASP A 32 -11.45 -9.57 8.04
C ASP A 32 -11.50 -9.24 6.53
N ARG A 33 -12.08 -8.09 6.16
CA ARG A 33 -12.12 -7.63 4.75
C ARG A 33 -10.95 -6.72 4.35
N THR A 34 -9.92 -6.60 5.18
CA THR A 34 -8.73 -5.76 4.91
C THR A 34 -7.55 -6.53 4.32
N GLY A 35 -7.63 -7.87 4.26
CA GLY A 35 -6.59 -8.74 3.69
C GLY A 35 -6.67 -8.93 2.18
N GLU A 36 -7.80 -8.62 1.56
CA GLU A 36 -8.03 -8.80 0.11
C GLU A 36 -7.81 -7.49 -0.65
N VAL A 37 -6.75 -6.77 -0.30
CA VAL A 37 -6.39 -5.53 -0.98
C VAL A 37 -5.66 -5.86 -2.29
N ALA A 38 -6.47 -5.98 -3.36
CA ALA A 38 -6.11 -5.80 -4.77
C ALA A 38 -5.34 -6.91 -5.51
N SER A 39 -5.86 -8.15 -5.52
CA SER A 39 -5.51 -9.10 -6.60
C SER A 39 -6.15 -8.74 -7.96
N GLY A 40 -7.13 -7.82 -8.00
CA GLY A 40 -7.90 -7.47 -9.20
C GLY A 40 -7.75 -6.05 -9.76
N HIS A 41 -7.08 -5.13 -9.05
CA HIS A 41 -7.05 -3.70 -9.43
C HIS A 41 -5.65 -3.11 -9.27
N PRO A 42 -4.77 -3.24 -10.28
CA PRO A 42 -3.47 -2.55 -10.25
C PRO A 42 -3.72 -1.04 -10.14
N HIS A 43 -3.06 -0.40 -9.16
CA HIS A 43 -3.11 1.06 -8.97
C HIS A 43 -4.48 1.64 -8.63
N ALA A 44 -5.32 0.89 -7.91
CA ALA A 44 -6.57 1.42 -7.38
C ALA A 44 -6.33 2.70 -6.57
N MET A 45 -7.17 3.71 -6.78
CA MET A 45 -7.15 4.93 -5.97
C MET A 45 -7.69 4.60 -4.58
N VAL A 46 -6.96 4.98 -3.53
CA VAL A 46 -7.33 4.71 -2.13
C VAL A 46 -7.25 5.98 -1.28
N SER A 47 -8.09 6.03 -0.26
CA SER A 47 -8.10 7.03 0.81
C SER A 47 -7.76 6.31 2.12
N ILE A 48 -6.67 6.70 2.76
CA ILE A 48 -6.12 6.06 3.96
C ILE A 48 -6.10 7.07 5.11
N ARG A 49 -6.71 6.71 6.24
CA ARG A 49 -6.57 7.43 7.51
C ARG A 49 -5.66 6.64 8.44
N TRP A 50 -4.62 7.27 8.96
CA TRP A 50 -3.60 6.59 9.77
C TRP A 50 -2.97 7.55 10.79
N LYS A 51 -2.32 6.99 11.82
CA LYS A 51 -1.56 7.76 12.81
C LYS A 51 -0.13 7.99 12.35
N ASP A 52 0.30 9.24 12.30
CA ASP A 52 1.68 9.58 11.99
C ASP A 52 2.56 9.51 13.24
N ALA A 53 3.70 8.86 13.10
CA ALA A 53 4.73 8.88 14.13
C ALA A 53 5.61 10.10 13.90
N GLU A 54 5.18 11.21 14.48
CA GLU A 54 5.89 12.48 14.39
C GLU A 54 7.22 12.41 15.17
N SER A 55 8.24 13.08 14.63
CA SER A 55 9.52 13.28 15.32
C SER A 55 9.77 14.77 15.49
N GLN A 56 10.16 15.19 16.69
CA GLN A 56 10.62 16.55 16.96
C GLN A 56 12.06 16.49 17.49
N GLY A 57 12.94 17.28 16.87
CA GLY A 57 14.35 17.37 17.21
C GLY A 57 15.16 17.90 16.02
N GLY A 58 16.16 18.73 16.30
CA GLY A 58 17.07 19.30 15.34
C GLY A 58 18.48 18.70 15.43
N PRO A 59 19.48 19.38 14.84
CA PRO A 59 20.88 18.93 14.92
C PRO A 59 21.53 19.13 16.30
N GLY A 60 20.81 19.70 17.29
CA GLY A 60 21.31 20.02 18.63
C GLY A 60 20.58 19.27 19.74
N TRP A 61 20.81 19.71 20.99
CA TRP A 61 20.04 19.23 22.14
C TRP A 61 18.77 20.05 22.30
N GLU A 62 17.67 19.37 22.58
CA GLU A 62 16.35 19.98 22.79
C GLU A 62 16.11 20.26 24.28
N ASP A 63 15.22 21.22 24.55
CA ASP A 63 14.77 21.47 25.92
C ASP A 63 13.92 20.31 26.45
N CYS A 64 14.21 19.86 27.67
CA CYS A 64 13.54 18.71 28.27
C CYS A 64 12.04 18.95 28.50
N GLU A 65 11.64 20.15 28.91
CA GLU A 65 10.24 20.48 29.17
C GLU A 65 9.44 20.50 27.87
N GLU A 66 10.00 21.12 26.83
CA GLU A 66 9.39 21.14 25.49
C GLU A 66 9.25 19.75 24.89
N MET A 67 10.26 18.88 25.02
CA MET A 67 10.18 17.51 24.51
C MET A 67 9.18 16.65 25.29
N LEU A 68 9.07 16.85 26.61
CA LEU A 68 8.06 16.17 27.42
C LEU A 68 6.64 16.65 27.07
N GLU A 69 6.47 17.92 26.69
CA GLU A 69 5.21 18.41 26.17
C GLU A 69 4.88 17.79 24.81
N PHE A 70 5.84 17.76 23.86
CA PHE A 70 5.68 17.08 22.57
C PHE A 70 5.27 15.62 22.74
N ALA A 71 5.97 14.88 23.62
CA ALA A 71 5.72 13.46 23.85
C ALA A 71 4.30 13.15 24.39
N ARG A 72 3.63 14.12 25.03
CA ARG A 72 2.26 13.96 25.53
C ARG A 72 1.20 14.37 24.52
N ARG A 73 1.57 14.99 23.40
CA ARG A 73 0.61 15.37 22.37
C ARG A 73 0.02 14.09 21.73
N PRO A 74 -1.29 14.09 21.43
CA PRO A 74 -1.89 12.98 20.70
C PRO A 74 -1.28 12.90 19.29
N LEU A 75 -1.08 11.68 18.79
CA LEU A 75 -0.61 11.46 17.42
C LEU A 75 -1.60 12.06 16.42
N THR A 76 -1.06 12.80 15.45
CA THR A 76 -1.85 13.36 14.35
C THR A 76 -2.45 12.24 13.50
N THR A 77 -3.75 12.35 13.20
CA THR A 77 -4.37 11.52 12.15
C THR A 77 -4.09 12.16 10.80
N VAL A 78 -3.37 11.45 9.95
CA VAL A 78 -3.09 11.84 8.57
C VAL A 78 -4.12 11.21 7.64
N HIS A 79 -4.53 11.97 6.62
CA HIS A 79 -5.37 11.51 5.54
C HIS A 79 -4.59 11.56 4.23
N THR A 80 -4.23 10.38 3.72
CA THR A 80 -3.48 10.22 2.46
C THR A 80 -4.40 9.68 1.39
N ILE A 81 -4.37 10.28 0.20
CA ILE A 81 -5.05 9.77 -1.00
C ILE A 81 -3.99 9.48 -2.05
N GLY A 82 -4.02 8.30 -2.66
CA GLY A 82 -3.05 7.93 -3.68
C GLY A 82 -3.37 6.63 -4.39
N LEU A 83 -2.55 6.32 -5.40
CA LEU A 83 -2.58 5.08 -6.15
C LEU A 83 -1.90 3.98 -5.32
N LEU A 84 -2.58 2.84 -5.15
CA LEU A 84 -2.04 1.68 -4.45
C LEU A 84 -0.91 1.04 -5.27
N VAL A 85 0.31 1.05 -4.72
CA VAL A 85 1.50 0.47 -5.37
C VAL A 85 1.81 -0.91 -4.79
N HIS A 86 1.68 -1.06 -3.47
CA HIS A 86 1.98 -2.32 -2.79
C HIS A 86 1.12 -2.48 -1.54
N ALA A 87 0.75 -3.73 -1.24
CA ALA A 87 0.07 -4.08 0.00
C ALA A 87 0.45 -5.52 0.40
N ASP A 88 0.95 -5.68 1.62
CA ASP A 88 1.24 -6.97 2.26
C ASP A 88 0.72 -6.96 3.69
N GLU A 89 1.08 -7.92 4.54
CA GLU A 89 0.61 -7.97 5.94
C GLU A 89 1.20 -6.87 6.83
N GLU A 90 2.34 -6.30 6.46
CA GLU A 90 3.09 -5.34 7.27
C GLU A 90 2.77 -3.89 6.90
N GLN A 91 2.54 -3.60 5.61
CA GLN A 91 2.46 -2.24 5.11
C GLN A 91 1.53 -2.06 3.90
N ILE A 92 1.22 -0.79 3.66
CA ILE A 92 0.65 -0.29 2.41
C ILE A 92 1.59 0.79 1.85
N ALA A 93 1.83 0.77 0.54
CA ALA A 93 2.58 1.81 -0.15
C ALA A 93 1.72 2.47 -1.22
N VAL A 94 1.70 3.81 -1.22
CA VAL A 94 0.96 4.62 -2.19
C VAL A 94 1.85 5.67 -2.84
N THR A 95 1.48 6.08 -4.05
CA THR A 95 2.07 7.23 -4.75
C THR A 95 0.97 8.19 -5.21
N ASP A 96 1.30 9.46 -5.42
CA ASP A 96 0.37 10.47 -5.92
C ASP A 96 0.27 10.45 -7.47
N THR A 97 1.36 10.12 -8.15
CA THR A 97 1.45 10.13 -9.62
C THR A 97 2.23 8.92 -10.13
N MET A 98 1.79 8.37 -11.27
CA MET A 98 2.48 7.26 -11.94
C MET A 98 2.35 7.39 -13.46
N THR A 99 3.43 7.13 -14.19
CA THR A 99 3.46 6.96 -15.64
C THR A 99 3.83 5.51 -15.98
N THR A 100 4.10 5.22 -17.25
CA THR A 100 4.49 3.87 -17.69
C THR A 100 5.79 3.36 -17.03
N ASP A 101 6.75 4.25 -16.75
CA ASP A 101 8.10 3.90 -16.29
C ASP A 101 8.63 4.79 -15.15
N GLN A 102 7.88 5.81 -14.72
CA GLN A 102 8.22 6.71 -13.62
C GLN A 102 7.09 6.77 -12.59
N MET A 103 7.43 7.07 -11.35
CA MET A 103 6.46 7.30 -10.27
C MET A 103 6.88 8.49 -9.41
N GLY A 104 5.91 9.10 -8.75
CA GLY A 104 6.14 10.09 -7.72
C GLY A 104 6.77 9.49 -6.46
N GLY A 105 6.78 10.28 -5.39
CA GLY A 105 7.21 9.79 -4.08
C GLY A 105 6.35 8.62 -3.61
N ILE A 106 6.95 7.69 -2.86
CA ILE A 106 6.24 6.58 -2.23
C ILE A 106 6.08 6.85 -0.75
N THR A 107 4.84 6.83 -0.27
CA THR A 107 4.51 6.84 1.15
C THR A 107 4.25 5.41 1.60
N LYS A 108 5.09 4.89 2.51
CA LYS A 108 4.89 3.60 3.16
C LYS A 108 4.21 3.81 4.50
N ILE A 109 3.12 3.09 4.74
CA ILE A 109 2.30 3.20 5.94
C ILE A 109 2.21 1.81 6.59
N PRO A 110 2.73 1.63 7.83
CA PRO A 110 2.57 0.38 8.56
C PRO A 110 1.08 0.07 8.80
N ARG A 111 0.66 -1.18 8.57
CA ARG A 111 -0.76 -1.55 8.72
C ARG A 111 -1.29 -1.36 10.12
N GLY A 112 -0.47 -1.61 11.13
CA GLY A 112 -0.85 -1.41 12.52
C GLY A 112 -1.19 0.03 12.88
N TRP A 113 -0.85 1.01 12.03
CA TRP A 113 -1.10 2.43 12.26
C TRP A 113 -2.29 2.97 11.45
N ILE A 114 -2.88 2.13 10.61
CA ILE A 114 -4.00 2.51 9.75
C ILE A 114 -5.31 2.38 10.53
N GLU A 115 -6.06 3.46 10.58
CA GLU A 115 -7.41 3.51 11.17
C GLU A 115 -8.47 3.06 10.15
N LYS A 116 -8.31 3.45 8.87
CA LYS A 116 -9.29 3.15 7.81
C LYS A 116 -8.67 3.21 6.42
N ILE A 117 -9.14 2.35 5.52
CA ILE A 117 -8.83 2.36 4.09
C ILE A 117 -10.14 2.35 3.31
N GLU A 118 -10.26 3.22 2.32
CA GLU A 118 -11.40 3.29 1.40
C GLU A 118 -10.92 3.26 -0.04
N TYR A 119 -11.48 2.38 -0.85
CA TYR A 119 -11.27 2.37 -2.29
C TYR A 119 -12.14 3.43 -2.95
N LEU A 120 -11.50 4.27 -3.76
CA LEU A 120 -12.15 5.35 -4.48
C LEU A 120 -12.40 4.91 -5.92
N HIS A 121 -13.61 5.14 -6.38
CA HIS A 121 -14.02 4.87 -7.76
C HIS A 121 -14.34 6.20 -8.45
N ALA A 122 -14.12 6.25 -9.77
CA ALA A 122 -14.55 7.40 -10.55
C ALA A 122 -16.06 7.59 -10.38
N ALA A 123 -16.48 8.79 -10.00
CA ALA A 123 -17.88 9.15 -9.98
C ALA A 123 -18.33 9.37 -11.44
N GLY A 124 -18.88 8.32 -12.04
CA GLY A 124 -19.31 8.30 -13.44
C GLY A 124 -18.21 7.79 -14.37
N ALA A 125 -18.56 6.82 -15.21
CA ALA A 125 -17.80 6.59 -16.43
C ALA A 125 -17.80 7.92 -17.19
N PHE A 126 -16.62 8.40 -17.60
CA PHE A 126 -16.59 9.38 -18.67
C PHE A 126 -17.22 8.68 -19.87
N ASP A 127 -18.40 9.14 -20.30
CA ASP A 127 -19.07 8.59 -21.49
C ASP A 127 -18.08 8.64 -22.66
N ASP A 128 -17.49 7.50 -22.98
CA ASP A 128 -16.64 7.32 -24.17
C ASP A 128 -17.54 7.08 -25.40
N ASP A 129 -18.56 7.93 -25.55
CA ASP A 129 -19.53 7.86 -26.65
C ASP A 129 -19.00 8.58 -27.91
N ARG A 130 -17.67 8.63 -28.07
CA ARG A 130 -17.00 9.10 -29.28
C ARG A 130 -16.02 8.05 -29.81
N ILE A 131 -16.45 6.81 -29.86
CA ILE A 131 -15.94 5.89 -30.87
C ILE A 131 -16.61 6.31 -32.18
N ASP A 132 -15.96 7.19 -32.94
CA ASP A 132 -16.30 7.35 -34.35
C ASP A 132 -16.24 5.96 -35.00
N PRO A 133 -17.29 5.52 -35.72
CA PRO A 133 -17.29 4.22 -36.35
C PRO A 133 -16.10 4.13 -37.31
N PRO A 134 -15.46 2.95 -37.44
CA PRO A 134 -14.37 2.79 -38.39
C PRO A 134 -14.90 3.14 -39.78
N ILE A 135 -14.28 4.14 -40.41
CA ILE A 135 -14.49 4.46 -41.82
C ILE A 135 -14.25 3.16 -42.59
N SER A 136 -15.34 2.56 -43.06
CA SER A 136 -15.30 1.35 -43.86
C SER A 136 -14.50 1.65 -45.12
N LYS A 137 -13.29 1.10 -45.19
CA LYS A 137 -12.46 1.06 -46.41
C LYS A 137 -12.98 -0.05 -47.32
N ASP A 138 -14.22 0.06 -47.78
CA ASP A 138 -14.76 -0.84 -48.82
C ASP A 138 -15.69 -0.05 -49.75
N SER A 139 -15.15 0.90 -50.51
CA SER A 139 -15.73 1.30 -51.80
C SER A 139 -14.75 2.11 -52.65
N ILE A 140 -13.64 1.48 -53.03
CA ILE A 140 -12.96 1.81 -54.29
C ILE A 140 -12.87 0.48 -55.03
N ASP A 141 -14.01 0.04 -55.52
CA ASP A 141 -14.05 -1.09 -56.45
C ASP A 141 -14.15 -0.52 -57.87
N GLY A 142 -13.13 -0.85 -58.65
CA GLY A 142 -12.90 -0.31 -59.97
C GLY A 142 -14.02 -0.67 -60.94
N ARG A 143 -14.60 0.36 -61.56
CA ARG A 143 -15.30 0.24 -62.84
C ARG A 143 -15.01 1.47 -63.68
N ASP A 144 -14.09 1.31 -64.62
CA ASP A 144 -14.18 1.99 -65.91
C ASP A 144 -13.53 1.10 -66.98
N ALA A 145 -14.21 -0.01 -67.28
CA ALA A 145 -14.09 -0.66 -68.58
C ALA A 145 -15.25 -0.14 -69.45
N ARG A 146 -15.07 1.03 -70.07
CA ARG A 146 -15.94 1.50 -71.14
C ARG A 146 -15.42 0.97 -72.47
N ASN A 147 -16.06 -0.09 -72.93
CA ASN A 147 -16.06 -0.51 -74.33
C ASN A 147 -17.44 -0.19 -74.91
N VAL A 148 -17.50 0.81 -75.80
CA VAL A 148 -18.56 1.06 -76.78
C VAL A 148 -17.78 1.73 -77.92
N GLY A 149 -17.49 1.04 -79.03
CA GLY A 149 -18.43 0.71 -80.10
C GLY A 149 -17.89 1.35 -81.37
#